data_AF-A0A1Q3QDI7-F1
#
_entry.id   AF-A0A1Q3QDI7-F1
#
_cell.length_a   1.000
_cell.length_b   1.000
_cell.length_c   1.000
_cell.angle_alpha   90.00
_cell.angle_beta   90.00
_cell.angle_gamma   90.00
#
_symmetry.space_group_name_H-M   'P 1'
#
loop_
_entity.id
_entity.type
_entity.pdbx_description
1 polymer ?
#
loop_
_entity_poly.entity_id
_entity_poly.type
_entity_poly.pdbx_seq_one_letter_code
_entity_poly.pdbx_strand_id
1 'polypeptide(L)'
;MDKNLNYTLETEATKALKAYPESLEGYDRYVLFLPEVKNSQKERKVEIIPGVTAEVDCNQHGLMGSFVEKNIEGWGYSYLIFESDGGIRSTRMTCPDNTRKTELVTGTTHLMDYNSRLPIVVFIPKKKDFSVQYRVWEAGELK
;
A
#
# COMPACT_ATOMS: atom_id res chain seq x y z
N MET A 1 -6.95 33.31 -6.06
CA MET A 1 -6.38 32.61 -7.22
C MET A 1 -5.62 31.42 -6.67
N ASP A 2 -6.00 30.16 -6.80
CA ASP A 2 -7.16 29.56 -7.43
C ASP A 2 -7.45 28.21 -6.77
N LYS A 3 -8.75 27.97 -6.60
CA LYS A 3 -9.46 26.69 -6.73
C LYS A 3 -9.18 25.61 -5.69
N ASN A 4 -10.08 25.61 -4.70
CA ASN A 4 -10.79 24.40 -4.26
C ASN A 4 -10.97 23.43 -5.44
N LEU A 5 -10.19 22.35 -5.47
CA LEU A 5 -10.31 21.31 -6.47
C LEU A 5 -11.33 20.26 -5.95
N ASN A 6 -12.60 20.54 -6.22
CA ASN A 6 -13.66 19.57 -6.52
C ASN A 6 -13.83 18.36 -5.59
N TYR A 7 -14.46 18.59 -4.43
CA TYR A 7 -15.38 17.62 -3.83
C TYR A 7 -16.75 17.78 -4.52
N THR A 8 -16.98 17.15 -5.68
CA THR A 8 -18.30 16.77 -6.29
C THR A 8 -18.22 16.56 -7.80
N LEU A 9 -17.34 15.68 -8.26
CA LEU A 9 -17.54 14.98 -9.53
C LEU A 9 -17.25 13.50 -9.26
N GLU A 10 -18.27 12.65 -9.36
CA GLU A 10 -18.08 11.19 -9.34
C GLU A 10 -17.16 10.82 -10.50
N THR A 11 -15.90 10.50 -10.20
CA THR A 11 -14.97 9.97 -11.20
C THR A 11 -15.31 8.51 -11.49
N GLU A 12 -14.81 7.97 -12.60
CA GLU A 12 -14.92 6.53 -12.90
C GLU A 12 -14.43 5.69 -11.71
N ALA A 13 -13.33 6.10 -11.07
CA ALA A 13 -12.77 5.42 -9.90
C ALA A 13 -13.73 5.45 -8.70
N THR A 14 -14.40 6.58 -8.42
CA THR A 14 -15.39 6.65 -7.32
C THR A 14 -16.60 5.76 -7.59
N LYS A 15 -17.03 5.64 -8.85
CA LYS A 15 -18.11 4.72 -9.25
C LYS A 15 -17.68 3.26 -9.11
N ALA A 16 -16.47 2.93 -9.58
CA ALA A 16 -15.90 1.60 -9.47
C ALA A 16 -15.75 1.15 -8.01
N LEU A 17 -15.45 2.07 -7.08
CA LEU A 17 -15.30 1.76 -5.65
C LEU A 17 -16.53 1.03 -5.06
N LYS A 18 -17.73 1.30 -5.58
CA LYS A 18 -18.98 0.67 -5.11
C LYS A 18 -19.02 -0.85 -5.31
N ALA A 19 -18.17 -1.39 -6.19
CA ALA A 19 -18.04 -2.83 -6.41
C ALA A 19 -17.16 -3.52 -5.36
N TYR A 20 -16.34 -2.77 -4.63
CA TYR A 20 -15.37 -3.31 -3.69
C TYR A 20 -16.03 -3.61 -2.34
N PRO A 21 -15.57 -4.64 -1.61
CA PRO A 21 -16.01 -4.86 -0.24
C PRO A 21 -15.80 -3.62 0.63
N GLU A 22 -16.82 -3.23 1.38
CA GLU A 22 -16.75 -2.09 2.30
C GLU A 22 -15.95 -2.42 3.58
N SER A 23 -15.95 -3.69 3.98
CA SER A 23 -15.23 -4.19 5.14
C SER A 23 -14.77 -5.63 4.94
N LEU A 24 -13.78 -6.03 5.74
CA LEU A 24 -13.30 -7.40 5.84
C LEU A 24 -12.98 -7.67 7.31
N GLU A 25 -13.50 -8.76 7.86
CA GLU A 25 -13.34 -9.06 9.29
C GLU A 25 -11.87 -9.20 9.67
N GLY A 26 -11.45 -8.46 10.71
CA GLY A 26 -10.05 -8.46 11.17
C GLY A 26 -9.10 -7.57 10.36
N TYR A 27 -9.60 -6.78 9.41
CA TYR A 27 -8.79 -5.88 8.58
C TYR A 27 -9.33 -4.44 8.57
N ASP A 28 -8.42 -3.48 8.42
CA ASP A 28 -8.73 -2.09 8.12
C ASP A 28 -8.60 -1.84 6.61
N ARG A 29 -9.58 -1.12 6.04
CA ARG A 29 -9.67 -0.81 4.61
C ARG A 29 -9.02 0.54 4.31
N TYR A 30 -8.14 0.54 3.31
CA TYR A 30 -7.50 1.71 2.75
C TYR A 30 -7.85 1.83 1.27
N VAL A 31 -8.16 3.04 0.84
CA VAL A 31 -8.51 3.34 -0.57
C VAL A 31 -7.58 4.44 -1.07
N LEU A 32 -6.88 4.16 -2.16
CA LEU A 32 -6.02 5.11 -2.85
C LEU A 32 -6.61 5.44 -4.21
N PHE A 33 -6.91 6.73 -4.42
CA PHE A 33 -7.24 7.27 -5.73
C PHE A 33 -5.98 7.89 -6.34
N LEU A 34 -5.59 7.41 -7.51
CA LEU A 34 -4.46 7.95 -8.24
C LEU A 34 -4.89 9.17 -9.06
N PRO A 35 -4.08 10.25 -9.11
CA PRO A 35 -4.38 11.37 -9.98
C PRO A 35 -4.36 10.97 -11.46
N GLU A 36 -5.16 11.63 -12.27
CA GLU A 36 -5.13 11.39 -13.72
C GLU A 36 -3.82 11.91 -14.33
N VAL A 37 -3.14 11.07 -15.11
CA VAL A 37 -1.92 11.44 -15.84
C VAL A 37 -2.10 11.16 -17.32
N LYS A 38 -1.82 12.16 -18.17
CA LYS A 38 -1.96 12.03 -19.62
C LYS A 38 -0.73 11.34 -20.21
N ASN A 39 -0.96 10.39 -21.10
CA ASN A 39 0.03 9.72 -21.98
C ASN A 39 1.22 9.01 -21.32
N SER A 40 1.35 9.03 -19.99
CA SER A 40 2.50 8.52 -19.23
C SER A 40 2.12 7.49 -18.17
N GLN A 41 0.88 6.97 -18.18
CA GLN A 41 0.47 5.89 -17.26
C GLN A 41 1.32 4.63 -17.44
N LYS A 42 1.65 4.28 -18.70
CA LYS A 42 2.44 3.08 -19.04
C LYS A 42 3.89 3.15 -18.55
N GLU A 43 4.38 4.36 -18.29
CA GLU A 43 5.72 4.63 -17.77
C GLU A 43 5.73 4.66 -16.24
N ARG A 44 4.57 4.47 -15.59
CA ARG A 44 4.46 4.51 -14.14
C ARG A 44 4.00 3.20 -13.54
N LYS A 45 4.45 2.96 -12.32
CA LYS A 45 3.98 1.87 -11.46
C LYS A 45 3.60 2.42 -10.10
N VAL A 46 2.77 1.70 -9.36
CA VAL A 46 2.47 1.99 -7.96
C VAL A 46 2.97 0.84 -7.11
N GLU A 47 3.73 1.16 -6.07
CA GLU A 47 4.18 0.20 -5.07
C GLU A 47 3.38 0.41 -3.78
N ILE A 48 2.73 -0.64 -3.31
CA ILE A 48 2.04 -0.66 -2.01
C ILE A 48 2.97 -1.27 -0.96
N ILE A 49 3.17 -0.55 0.14
CA ILE A 49 4.18 -0.83 1.16
C ILE A 49 3.47 -1.03 2.51
N PRO A 50 3.35 -2.28 2.98
CA PRO A 50 2.79 -2.56 4.29
C PRO A 50 3.89 -2.33 5.33
N GLY A 51 3.50 -1.85 6.51
CA GLY A 51 4.45 -1.69 7.60
C GLY A 51 3.81 -1.72 8.97
N VAL A 52 4.65 -1.92 9.97
CA VAL A 52 4.29 -1.82 11.38
C VAL A 52 5.29 -0.91 12.09
N THR A 53 4.80 0.06 12.84
CA THR A 53 5.67 0.92 13.65
C THR A 53 6.13 0.13 14.87
N ALA A 54 7.44 -0.02 15.05
CA ALA A 54 8.02 -0.82 16.13
C ALA A 54 9.32 -0.20 16.68
N GLU A 55 9.62 -0.50 17.94
CA GLU A 55 10.91 -0.22 18.54
C GLU A 55 11.94 -1.27 18.08
N VAL A 56 12.95 -0.82 17.34
CA VAL A 56 13.96 -1.67 16.74
C VAL A 56 15.37 -1.29 17.19
N ASP A 57 16.27 -2.26 17.17
CA ASP A 57 17.70 -2.06 17.41
C ASP A 57 18.46 -1.76 16.10
N CYS A 58 19.79 -1.90 16.11
CA CYS A 58 20.65 -1.67 14.95
C CYS A 58 20.53 -2.71 13.82
N ASN A 59 19.80 -3.81 14.04
CA ASN A 59 19.63 -4.83 13.01
C ASN A 59 18.74 -4.34 11.87
N GLN A 60 18.81 -5.03 10.74
CA GLN A 60 17.82 -4.86 9.69
C GLN A 60 16.59 -5.68 10.05
N HIS A 61 15.43 -5.03 10.00
CA HIS A 61 14.14 -5.63 10.35
C HIS A 61 13.25 -5.71 9.12
N GLY A 62 12.39 -6.73 9.08
CA GLY A 62 11.36 -6.84 8.06
C GLY A 62 10.08 -7.42 8.64
N LEU A 63 8.94 -6.87 8.24
CA LEU A 63 7.63 -7.37 8.62
C LEU A 63 7.34 -8.64 7.81
N MET A 64 7.03 -9.72 8.51
CA MET A 64 6.65 -10.98 7.89
C MET A 64 5.23 -10.88 7.35
N GLY A 65 4.99 -11.45 6.16
CA GLY A 65 3.71 -11.41 5.48
C GLY A 65 3.85 -11.15 3.98
N SER A 66 2.71 -11.22 3.29
CA SER A 66 2.62 -11.03 1.84
C SER A 66 1.25 -10.51 1.43
N PHE A 67 1.19 -9.83 0.29
CA PHE A 67 -0.09 -9.50 -0.32
C PHE A 67 -0.70 -10.69 -1.05
N VAL A 68 -2.00 -10.88 -0.86
CA VAL A 68 -2.86 -11.73 -1.66
C VAL A 68 -3.80 -10.84 -2.46
N GLU A 69 -3.82 -11.05 -3.77
CA GLU A 69 -4.77 -10.38 -4.67
C GLU A 69 -6.07 -11.19 -4.74
N LYS A 70 -7.21 -10.51 -4.59
CA LYS A 70 -8.54 -11.09 -4.68
C LYS A 70 -9.33 -10.40 -5.78
N ASN A 71 -9.94 -11.19 -6.65
CA ASN A 71 -10.79 -10.70 -7.73
C ASN A 71 -12.22 -10.44 -7.23
N ILE A 72 -12.86 -9.43 -7.82
CA ILE A 72 -14.28 -9.13 -7.64
C ILE A 72 -15.03 -9.78 -8.80
N GLU A 73 -15.81 -10.82 -8.50
CA GLU A 73 -16.55 -11.59 -9.50
C GLU A 73 -17.51 -10.69 -10.30
N GLY A 74 -17.49 -10.84 -11.63
CA GLY A 74 -18.35 -10.08 -12.54
C GLY A 74 -17.86 -8.67 -12.90
N TRP A 75 -16.82 -8.15 -12.24
CA TRP A 75 -16.29 -6.80 -12.51
C TRP A 75 -14.94 -6.79 -13.22
N GLY A 76 -14.13 -7.83 -13.05
CA GLY A 76 -12.75 -7.86 -13.55
C GLY A 76 -11.80 -6.92 -12.78
N TYR A 77 -12.20 -6.48 -11.59
CA TYR A 77 -11.38 -5.69 -10.67
C TYR A 77 -10.75 -6.60 -9.61
N SER A 78 -9.69 -6.14 -8.98
CA SER A 78 -9.05 -6.82 -7.86
C SER A 78 -8.76 -5.86 -6.71
N TYR A 79 -8.60 -6.42 -5.51
CA TYR A 79 -8.16 -5.74 -4.31
C TYR A 79 -7.08 -6.54 -3.60
N LEU A 80 -6.31 -5.87 -2.75
CA LEU A 80 -5.20 -6.49 -2.03
C LEU A 80 -5.57 -6.75 -0.57
N ILE A 81 -5.13 -7.89 -0.05
CA ILE A 81 -5.14 -8.22 1.38
C ILE A 81 -3.69 -8.46 1.79
N PHE A 82 -3.18 -7.73 2.77
CA PHE A 82 -1.89 -8.05 3.37
C PHE A 82 -2.06 -9.07 4.48
N GLU A 83 -1.62 -10.31 4.27
CA GLU A 83 -1.69 -11.36 5.27
C GLU A 83 -0.42 -11.33 6.13
N SER A 84 -0.59 -11.01 7.42
CA SER A 84 0.50 -10.95 8.39
C SER A 84 -0.01 -11.17 9.81
N ASP A 85 0.78 -11.88 10.62
CA ASP A 85 0.56 -12.00 12.05
C ASP A 85 1.22 -10.85 12.86
N GLY A 86 2.03 -10.00 12.22
CA GLY A 86 2.82 -8.95 12.87
C GLY A 86 4.23 -9.38 13.28
N GLY A 87 4.65 -10.60 12.93
CA GLY A 87 6.00 -11.07 13.18
C GLY A 87 7.04 -10.21 12.47
N ILE A 88 8.13 -9.87 13.18
CA ILE A 88 9.26 -9.13 12.64
C ILE A 88 10.47 -10.07 12.57
N ARG A 89 11.04 -10.23 11.38
CA ARG A 89 12.34 -10.89 11.20
C ARG A 89 13.45 -9.88 11.38
N SER A 90 14.59 -10.32 11.90
CA SER A 90 15.74 -9.47 12.13
C SER A 90 17.06 -10.18 11.79
N THR A 91 18.07 -9.42 11.40
CA THR A 91 19.46 -9.91 11.33
C THR A 91 20.01 -10.21 12.72
N ARG A 92 21.18 -10.84 12.81
CA ARG A 92 21.83 -11.20 14.09
C ARG A 92 23.19 -10.53 14.28
N MET A 93 23.25 -9.22 14.04
CA MET A 93 24.43 -8.40 14.33
C MET A 93 24.45 -8.04 15.83
N THR A 94 25.64 -7.91 16.39
CA THR A 94 25.83 -7.34 17.73
C THR A 94 25.56 -5.84 17.68
N CYS A 95 24.66 -5.33 18.52
CA CYS A 95 24.38 -3.90 18.70
C CYS A 95 25.07 -3.37 19.97
N PRO A 96 26.24 -2.70 19.87
CA PRO A 96 27.05 -2.36 21.04
C PRO A 96 26.39 -1.32 21.95
N ASP A 97 25.69 -0.35 21.36
CA ASP A 97 25.16 0.80 22.09
C ASP A 97 23.78 0.52 22.70
N ASN A 98 23.20 -0.66 22.43
CA ASN A 98 21.85 -1.09 22.81
C ASN A 98 20.75 -0.03 22.57
N THR A 99 20.99 0.87 21.61
CA THR A 99 20.08 1.95 21.25
C THR A 99 18.87 1.38 20.53
N ARG A 100 17.69 1.84 20.92
CA ARG A 100 16.43 1.55 20.25
C ARG A 100 15.84 2.81 19.65
N LYS A 101 15.19 2.64 18.51
CA LYS A 101 14.49 3.71 17.80
C LYS A 101 13.14 3.20 17.34
N THR A 102 12.16 4.10 17.35
CA THR A 102 10.89 3.87 16.68
C THR A 102 11.10 3.96 15.16
N GLU A 103 10.80 2.90 14.42
CA GLU A 103 10.87 2.87 12.96
C GLU A 103 9.66 2.15 12.37
N LEU A 104 9.29 2.51 11.15
CA LEU A 104 8.34 1.72 10.36
C LEU A 104 9.05 0.53 9.73
N VAL A 105 8.81 -0.66 10.27
CA VAL A 105 9.32 -1.92 9.71
C VAL A 105 8.41 -2.36 8.57
N THR A 106 8.95 -2.41 7.35
CA THR A 106 8.18 -2.73 6.14
C THR A 106 8.20 -4.21 5.80
N GLY A 107 7.15 -4.67 5.13
CA GLY A 107 7.01 -6.04 4.64
C GLY A 107 7.30 -6.16 3.14
N THR A 108 7.02 -7.34 2.59
CA THR A 108 7.07 -7.55 1.14
C THR A 108 6.08 -6.61 0.44
N THR A 109 6.58 -5.78 -0.48
CA THR A 109 5.78 -4.79 -1.20
C THR A 109 5.07 -5.42 -2.40
N HIS A 110 4.05 -4.73 -2.91
CA HIS A 110 3.34 -5.15 -4.13
C HIS A 110 3.42 -4.02 -5.17
N LEU A 111 4.08 -4.30 -6.30
CA LEU A 111 4.24 -3.38 -7.42
C LEU A 111 3.20 -3.70 -8.50
N MET A 112 2.39 -2.71 -8.88
CA MET A 112 1.32 -2.83 -9.86
C MET A 112 1.36 -1.71 -10.90
N ASP A 113 0.61 -1.88 -11.98
CA ASP A 113 0.43 -0.87 -13.02
C ASP A 113 -0.26 0.39 -12.48
N TYR A 114 0.16 1.55 -12.99
CA TYR A 114 -0.52 2.79 -12.71
C TYR A 114 -1.83 2.88 -13.51
N ASN A 115 -2.97 2.92 -12.83
CA ASN A 115 -4.28 3.09 -13.45
C ASN A 115 -5.15 4.05 -12.64
N SER A 116 -5.28 5.30 -13.10
CA SER A 116 -6.10 6.31 -12.41
C SER A 116 -7.62 6.15 -12.60
N ARG A 117 -8.07 5.19 -13.43
CA ARG A 117 -9.50 4.93 -13.63
C ARG A 117 -10.09 4.00 -12.59
N LEU A 118 -9.25 3.26 -11.86
CA LEU A 118 -9.67 2.34 -10.80
C LEU A 118 -9.04 2.75 -9.46
N PRO A 119 -9.79 2.67 -8.35
CA PRO A 119 -9.19 2.83 -7.03
C PRO A 119 -8.34 1.61 -6.68
N ILE A 120 -7.27 1.82 -5.93
CA ILE A 120 -6.54 0.72 -5.30
C ILE A 120 -7.12 0.53 -3.91
N VAL A 121 -7.70 -0.64 -3.65
CA VAL A 121 -8.27 -1.01 -2.34
C VAL A 121 -7.36 -2.03 -1.68
N VAL A 122 -6.92 -1.71 -0.45
CA VAL A 122 -6.00 -2.52 0.33
C VAL A 122 -6.59 -2.78 1.71
N PHE A 123 -6.62 -4.04 2.12
CA PHE A 123 -6.94 -4.46 3.47
C PHE A 123 -5.65 -4.84 4.19
N ILE A 124 -5.39 -4.24 5.35
CA ILE A 124 -4.27 -4.61 6.23
C ILE A 124 -4.81 -5.10 7.58
N PRO A 125 -4.09 -5.98 8.30
CA PRO A 125 -4.59 -6.52 9.55
C PRO A 125 -4.92 -5.39 10.53
N LYS A 126 -6.11 -5.48 11.15
CA LYS A 126 -6.59 -4.55 12.16
C LYS A 126 -5.88 -4.82 13.49
N LYS A 127 -4.58 -4.52 13.52
CA LYS A 127 -3.70 -4.66 14.67
C LYS A 127 -3.06 -3.31 14.96
N LYS A 128 -2.65 -3.12 16.21
CA LYS A 128 -1.99 -1.89 16.63
C LYS A 128 -0.75 -1.63 15.77
N ASP A 129 -0.51 -0.37 15.44
CA ASP A 129 0.70 0.13 14.79
C ASP A 129 0.92 -0.33 13.33
N PHE A 130 -0.02 -1.09 12.75
CA PHE A 130 -0.03 -1.39 11.31
C PHE A 130 -0.39 -0.15 10.49
N SER A 131 0.25 0.00 9.34
CA SER A 131 -0.04 1.05 8.36
C SER A 131 0.28 0.57 6.95
N VAL A 132 -0.21 1.32 5.96
CA VAL A 132 0.13 1.12 4.56
C VAL A 132 0.56 2.46 3.96
N GLN A 133 1.66 2.42 3.22
CA GLN A 133 2.15 3.54 2.42
C GLN A 133 2.13 3.14 0.94
N TYR A 134 2.33 4.12 0.08
CA TYR A 134 2.53 3.87 -1.34
C TYR A 134 3.66 4.74 -1.90
N ARG A 135 4.25 4.28 -3.00
CA ARG A 135 5.16 5.07 -3.84
C ARG A 135 4.70 4.98 -5.29
N VAL A 136 4.88 6.06 -6.03
CA VAL A 136 4.73 6.06 -7.49
C VAL A 136 6.13 6.03 -8.08
N TRP A 137 6.36 5.07 -8.97
CA TRP A 137 7.59 4.91 -9.72
C TRP A 137 7.39 5.41 -11.13
N GLU A 138 8.43 5.99 -11.72
CA GLU A 138 8.47 6.42 -13.11
C GLU A 138 9.66 5.78 -13.80
N ALA A 139 9.45 5.28 -15.02
CA ALA A 139 10.48 4.64 -15.81
C ALA A 139 11.58 5.66 -16.18
N GLY A 140 12.84 5.25 -16.03
CA GLY A 140 13.98 5.99 -16.55
C GLY A 140 14.38 5.51 -17.94
N GLU A 141 15.13 6.33 -18.67
CA GLU A 141 15.77 5.96 -19.93
C GLU A 141 17.16 5.36 -19.67
N LEU A 142 17.50 4.28 -20.38
CA LEU A 142 18.87 3.78 -20.46
C LEU A 142 19.61 4.59 -21.54
N LYS A 143 20.82 5.05 -21.22
CA LYS A 143 21.74 5.67 -22.19
C LYS A 143 22.72 4.65 -22.74
#